data_AF-A0A6A3N2T3-F1
#
_entry.id   AF-A0A6A3N2T3-F1
#
_cell.length_a   1.000
_cell.length_b   1.000
_cell.length_c   1.000
_cell.angle_alpha   90.00
_cell.angle_beta   90.00
_cell.angle_gamma   90.00
#
_symmetry.space_group_name_H-M   'P 1'
#
loop_
_entity.id
_entity.type
_entity.pdbx_description
1 polymer ?
#
loop_
_entity_poly.entity_id
_entity_poly.type
_entity_poly.pdbx_seq_one_letter_code
_entity_poly.pdbx_strand_id
1 'polypeptide(L)'
;MFTDRVARQGGVGGAQMKTTVRNLRIREDTAKYLRNLNPNSAYYDPKTRSMRDNPNPELNPEDTTYVGDNIARFTGDTQKLASAQLFAWEAYAKGTDIHPLANPSLVKSFGGWLMRSCPGHKRSRLARALSFIE
;
A
#
# COMPACT_ATOMS: atom_id res chain seq x y z
N MET A 1 16.06 -55.98 -3.02
CA MET A 1 15.94 -56.02 -4.49
C MET A 1 14.97 -54.92 -4.91
N PHE A 2 15.48 -53.97 -5.69
CA PHE A 2 14.82 -52.97 -6.56
C PHE A 2 13.78 -52.03 -5.94
N THR A 3 14.27 -50.90 -5.42
CA THR A 3 13.52 -49.63 -5.45
C THR A 3 13.62 -49.08 -6.87
N ASP A 4 12.48 -48.97 -7.57
CA ASP A 4 12.45 -48.33 -8.89
C ASP A 4 12.87 -46.86 -8.74
N ARG A 5 14.04 -46.54 -9.30
CA ARG A 5 14.51 -45.17 -9.42
C ARG A 5 13.63 -44.51 -10.47
N VAL A 6 12.65 -43.71 -10.04
CA VAL A 6 11.99 -42.76 -10.94
C VAL A 6 13.07 -41.83 -11.46
N ALA A 7 13.36 -41.97 -12.75
CA ALA A 7 14.36 -41.18 -13.43
C ALA A 7 14.06 -39.69 -13.24
N ARG A 8 14.98 -38.99 -12.58
CA ARG A 8 15.06 -37.53 -12.58
C ARG A 8 15.28 -37.14 -14.05
N GLN A 9 14.21 -36.69 -14.69
CA GLN A 9 14.08 -36.66 -16.14
C GLN A 9 15.01 -35.63 -16.80
N GLY A 10 16.26 -36.03 -17.01
CA GLY A 10 17.16 -35.53 -18.03
C GLY A 10 17.18 -36.54 -19.18
N GLY A 11 16.15 -36.52 -20.01
CA GLY A 11 15.98 -37.48 -21.11
C GLY A 11 14.82 -37.06 -21.99
N VAL A 12 15.12 -36.75 -23.24
CA VAL A 12 14.21 -36.18 -24.24
C VAL A 12 13.15 -37.21 -24.61
N GLY A 13 11.88 -36.96 -24.26
CA GLY A 13 10.74 -37.71 -24.80
C GLY A 13 9.54 -37.85 -23.85
N GLY A 14 8.41 -37.24 -24.24
CA GLY A 14 7.09 -37.83 -23.99
C GLY A 14 6.34 -37.47 -22.70
N ALA A 15 6.30 -36.18 -22.31
CA ALA A 15 5.30 -35.57 -21.40
C ALA A 15 5.66 -34.11 -21.12
N GLN A 16 6.96 -33.79 -21.27
CA GLN A 16 7.55 -32.46 -21.29
C GLN A 16 7.26 -31.73 -22.62
N MET A 17 6.05 -31.88 -23.16
CA MET A 17 5.62 -31.08 -24.29
C MET A 17 5.67 -29.62 -23.85
N LYS A 18 6.59 -28.87 -24.47
CA LYS A 18 6.53 -27.43 -24.63
C LYS A 18 5.08 -26.96 -24.59
N THR A 19 4.60 -26.51 -23.44
CA THR A 19 3.64 -25.41 -23.49
C THR A 19 4.50 -24.25 -23.94
N THR A 20 4.62 -24.07 -25.26
CA THR A 20 5.01 -22.79 -25.81
C THR A 20 4.15 -21.78 -25.08
N VAL A 21 4.76 -20.79 -24.44
CA VAL A 21 4.04 -19.90 -23.53
C VAL A 21 2.96 -19.17 -24.33
N ARG A 22 1.74 -19.69 -24.31
CA ARG A 22 0.59 -19.16 -25.03
C ARG A 22 0.05 -18.03 -24.16
N ASN A 23 0.33 -16.78 -24.56
CA ASN A 23 -0.21 -15.54 -24.01
C ASN A 23 -0.30 -15.50 -22.47
N LEU A 24 0.74 -14.97 -21.81
CA LEU A 24 0.86 -14.82 -20.35
C LEU A 24 -0.18 -13.90 -19.69
N ARG A 25 -1.05 -13.27 -20.46
CA ARG A 25 -2.08 -12.39 -19.90
C ARG A 25 -3.19 -13.24 -19.30
N ILE A 26 -3.42 -13.06 -18.01
CA ILE A 26 -4.61 -13.52 -17.28
C ILE A 26 -5.83 -12.83 -17.90
N ARG A 27 -6.82 -13.60 -18.35
CA ARG A 27 -7.97 -13.08 -19.11
C ARG A 27 -9.09 -12.59 -18.19
N GLU A 28 -9.08 -13.05 -16.95
CA GLU A 28 -9.95 -12.68 -15.84
C GLU A 28 -9.66 -11.24 -15.37
N ASP A 29 -8.39 -10.83 -15.45
CA ASP A 29 -7.97 -9.48 -15.08
C ASP A 29 -8.23 -8.50 -16.23
N THR A 30 -9.26 -7.68 -16.05
CA THR A 30 -9.57 -6.57 -16.94
C THR A 30 -8.51 -5.46 -16.77
N ALA A 31 -8.09 -4.81 -17.86
CA ALA A 31 -7.11 -3.73 -17.78
C ALA A 31 -7.71 -2.47 -17.15
N LYS A 32 -6.90 -1.63 -16.48
CA LYS A 32 -7.36 -0.41 -15.79
C LYS A 32 -8.13 0.55 -16.73
N TYR A 33 -7.59 0.81 -17.92
CA TYR A 33 -8.20 1.70 -18.92
C TYR A 33 -9.43 1.11 -19.63
N LEU A 34 -9.77 -0.16 -19.41
CA LEU A 34 -10.98 -0.79 -19.93
C LEU A 34 -12.12 -0.80 -18.90
N ARG A 35 -11.89 -0.27 -17.69
CA ARG A 35 -12.92 -0.21 -16.64
C ARG A 35 -14.02 0.81 -16.95
N ASN A 36 -13.65 1.91 -17.61
CA ASN A 36 -14.57 2.90 -18.13
C ASN A 36 -14.11 3.32 -19.54
N LEU A 37 -15.00 3.24 -20.53
CA LEU A 37 -14.70 3.59 -21.93
C LEU A 37 -14.98 5.07 -22.23
N ASN A 38 -15.54 5.82 -21.28
CA ASN A 38 -15.77 7.25 -21.45
C ASN A 38 -14.42 7.98 -21.57
N PRO A 39 -14.18 8.77 -22.63
CA PRO A 39 -12.92 9.50 -22.81
C PRO A 39 -12.65 10.53 -21.70
N ASN A 40 -13.69 11.00 -21.00
CA ASN A 40 -13.56 11.95 -19.89
C ASN A 40 -13.37 11.25 -18.52
N SER A 41 -13.22 9.93 -18.49
CA SER A 41 -12.94 9.19 -17.25
C SER A 41 -11.50 9.39 -16.77
N ALA A 42 -11.15 8.76 -15.64
CA ALA A 42 -9.84 8.89 -15.01
C ALA A 42 -8.68 8.59 -15.98
N TYR A 43 -7.68 9.47 -15.98
CA TYR A 43 -6.53 9.37 -16.87
C TYR A 43 -5.64 8.16 -16.53
N TYR A 44 -5.28 7.40 -17.56
CA TYR A 44 -4.33 6.28 -17.48
C TYR A 44 -3.01 6.64 -18.16
N ASP A 45 -1.90 6.55 -17.42
CA ASP A 45 -0.56 6.69 -18.00
C ASP A 45 -0.05 5.32 -18.50
N PRO A 46 0.09 5.10 -19.82
CA PRO A 46 0.53 3.82 -20.38
C PRO A 46 2.00 3.50 -20.07
N LYS A 47 2.82 4.49 -19.71
CA LYS A 47 4.24 4.27 -19.43
C LYS A 47 4.44 3.64 -18.06
N THR A 48 3.91 4.30 -17.03
CA THR A 48 4.00 3.83 -15.64
C THR A 48 2.92 2.81 -15.28
N ARG A 49 1.91 2.64 -16.16
CA ARG A 49 0.75 1.75 -15.96
C ARG A 49 -0.07 2.12 -14.72
N SER A 50 -0.12 3.41 -14.41
CA SER A 50 -0.83 3.93 -13.24
C SER A 50 -2.11 4.66 -13.63
N MET A 51 -3.13 4.52 -12.78
CA MET A 51 -4.39 5.28 -12.85
C MET A 51 -4.60 5.89 -11.47
N ARG A 52 -4.57 7.22 -11.39
CA ARG A 52 -4.56 7.92 -10.10
C ARG A 52 -5.93 7.93 -9.45
N ASP A 53 -6.93 8.36 -10.22
CA ASP A 53 -8.29 8.57 -9.74
C ASP A 53 -9.20 7.38 -10.08
N ASN A 54 -10.37 7.35 -9.44
CA ASN A 54 -11.37 6.31 -9.68
C ASN A 54 -12.02 6.51 -11.07
N PRO A 55 -12.00 5.51 -11.97
CA PRO A 55 -12.68 5.61 -13.26
C PRO A 55 -14.21 5.72 -13.15
N ASN A 56 -14.83 5.23 -12.06
CA ASN A 56 -16.28 5.27 -11.83
C ASN A 56 -16.59 5.87 -10.45
N PRO A 57 -16.60 7.22 -10.32
CA PRO A 57 -16.83 7.87 -9.03
C PRO A 57 -18.28 7.74 -8.52
N GLU A 58 -19.24 7.44 -9.39
CA GLU A 58 -20.67 7.31 -9.07
C GLU A 58 -21.01 6.00 -8.33
N LEU A 59 -20.17 4.99 -8.49
CA LEU A 59 -20.37 3.68 -7.88
C LEU A 59 -19.78 3.64 -6.47
N ASN A 60 -20.44 2.91 -5.58
CA ASN A 60 -19.96 2.72 -4.22
C ASN A 60 -18.64 1.94 -4.23
N PRO A 61 -17.58 2.38 -3.51
CA PRO A 61 -16.28 1.72 -3.50
C PRO A 61 -16.31 0.22 -3.19
N GLU A 62 -17.22 -0.24 -2.33
CA GLU A 62 -17.35 -1.65 -1.92
C GLU A 62 -17.80 -2.57 -3.05
N ASP A 63 -18.59 -2.06 -4.00
CA ASP A 63 -19.11 -2.83 -5.13
C ASP A 63 -18.15 -2.83 -6.32
N THR A 64 -17.12 -1.99 -6.28
CA THR A 64 -16.15 -1.82 -7.36
C THR A 64 -14.84 -2.56 -7.07
N THR A 65 -14.36 -3.32 -8.04
CA THR A 65 -13.08 -4.05 -7.92
C THR A 65 -11.86 -3.11 -7.91
N TYR A 66 -12.03 -1.83 -8.29
CA TYR A 66 -10.93 -0.88 -8.39
C TYR A 66 -11.40 0.54 -8.12
N VAL A 67 -10.82 1.16 -7.08
CA VAL A 67 -11.18 2.51 -6.63
C VAL A 67 -10.08 3.54 -6.97
N GLY A 68 -8.99 3.13 -7.64
CA GLY A 68 -7.85 3.98 -7.99
C GLY A 68 -6.56 3.68 -7.23
N ASP A 69 -5.41 4.04 -7.80
CA ASP A 69 -4.11 3.79 -7.15
C ASP A 69 -3.84 4.75 -5.96
N ASN A 70 -4.48 5.92 -5.92
CA ASN A 70 -4.29 6.88 -4.81
C ASN A 70 -4.76 6.31 -3.46
N ILE A 71 -5.88 5.59 -3.46
CA ILE A 71 -6.41 5.01 -2.22
C ILE A 71 -5.43 3.99 -1.67
N ALA A 72 -4.95 3.06 -2.51
CA ALA A 72 -3.96 2.06 -2.10
C ALA A 72 -2.65 2.68 -1.55
N ARG A 73 -2.24 3.86 -2.03
CA ARG A 73 -1.04 4.57 -1.54
C ARG A 73 -1.23 5.13 -0.12
N PHE A 74 -2.41 5.68 0.19
CA PHE A 74 -2.67 6.34 1.47
C PHE A 74 -3.31 5.41 2.51
N THR A 75 -3.55 4.15 2.19
CA THR A 75 -4.08 3.14 3.11
C THR A 75 -2.98 2.33 3.81
N GLY A 76 -3.28 1.83 5.01
CA GLY A 76 -2.44 0.86 5.73
C GLY A 76 -1.35 1.50 6.58
N ASP A 77 -0.16 0.89 6.56
CA ASP A 77 0.96 1.30 7.42
C ASP A 77 1.61 2.63 6.99
N THR A 78 1.30 3.13 5.80
CA THR A 78 1.76 4.45 5.33
C THR A 78 1.28 5.58 6.25
N GLN A 79 0.05 5.49 6.76
CA GLN A 79 -0.48 6.46 7.75
C GLN A 79 0.25 6.40 9.09
N LYS A 80 0.63 5.19 9.52
CA LYS A 80 1.39 4.99 10.77
C LYS A 80 2.81 5.54 10.64
N LEU A 81 3.44 5.33 9.48
CA LEU A 81 4.76 5.89 9.19
C LEU A 81 4.69 7.43 9.14
N ALA A 82 3.68 7.99 8.45
CA ALA A 82 3.49 9.43 8.39
C ALA A 82 3.28 10.05 9.77
N SER A 83 2.45 9.44 10.63
CA SER A 83 2.26 9.93 12.00
C SER A 83 3.52 9.80 12.86
N ALA A 84 4.30 8.72 12.70
CA ALA A 84 5.61 8.57 13.35
C ALA A 84 6.64 9.61 12.86
N GLN A 85 6.60 9.98 11.59
CA GLN A 85 7.44 11.05 11.02
C GLN A 85 7.09 12.42 11.61
N LEU A 86 5.80 12.75 11.66
CA LEU A 86 5.32 13.98 12.29
C LEU A 86 5.74 14.05 13.76
N PHE A 87 5.57 12.93 14.47
CA PHE A 87 5.99 12.80 15.86
C PHE A 87 7.50 13.04 16.05
N ALA A 88 8.34 12.46 15.19
CA ALA A 88 9.78 12.67 15.24
C ALA A 88 10.16 14.14 15.01
N TRP A 89 9.49 14.84 14.10
CA TRP A 89 9.70 16.27 13.89
C TRP A 89 9.29 17.11 15.10
N GLU A 90 8.17 16.81 15.75
CA GLU A 90 7.77 17.48 16.99
C GLU A 90 8.75 17.21 18.14
N ALA A 91 9.24 15.98 18.26
CA ALA A 91 10.22 15.59 19.27
C ALA A 91 11.56 16.29 19.04
N TYR A 92 11.99 16.40 17.78
CA TYR A 92 13.18 17.15 17.39
C TYR A 92 13.05 18.64 17.74
N ALA A 93 11.89 19.26 17.45
CA ALA A 93 11.61 20.64 17.83
C ALA A 93 11.62 20.86 19.36
N LYS A 94 11.30 19.82 20.14
CA LYS A 94 11.36 19.83 21.62
C LYS A 94 12.76 19.54 22.17
N GLY A 95 13.75 19.29 21.31
CA GLY A 95 15.15 19.06 21.68
C GLY A 95 15.55 17.61 21.93
N THR A 96 14.67 16.64 21.66
CA THR A 96 15.02 15.21 21.71
C THR A 96 15.46 14.71 20.34
N ASP A 97 16.64 14.10 20.24
CA ASP A 97 17.17 13.59 18.98
C ASP A 97 16.61 12.20 18.65
N ILE A 98 15.47 12.18 17.96
CA ILE A 98 14.77 10.95 17.57
C ILE A 98 14.50 11.00 16.07
N HIS A 99 15.10 10.07 15.31
CA HIS A 99 14.98 10.03 13.85
C HIS A 99 14.41 8.69 13.36
N PRO A 100 13.36 8.69 12.52
CA PRO A 100 12.66 7.48 12.11
C PRO A 100 13.46 6.57 11.18
N LEU A 101 14.42 7.12 10.41
CA LEU A 101 15.30 6.30 9.58
C LEU A 101 16.57 5.85 10.31
N ALA A 102 17.06 6.62 11.28
CA ALA A 102 18.32 6.29 11.97
C ALA A 102 18.05 5.35 13.15
N ASN A 103 17.01 5.65 13.93
CA ASN A 103 16.60 4.89 15.10
C ASN A 103 15.10 4.51 15.02
N PRO A 104 14.72 3.62 14.07
CA PRO A 104 13.30 3.27 13.82
C PRO A 104 12.63 2.61 15.03
N SER A 105 13.35 1.77 15.78
CA SER A 105 12.84 1.10 16.97
C SER A 105 12.59 2.08 18.13
N LEU A 106 13.46 3.09 18.27
CA LEU A 106 13.35 4.14 19.29
C LEU A 106 12.11 5.01 19.04
N VAL A 107 11.88 5.46 17.80
CA VAL A 107 10.66 6.25 17.47
C VAL A 107 9.40 5.47 17.84
N LYS A 108 9.34 4.19 17.48
CA LYS A 108 8.17 3.34 17.75
C LYS A 108 7.95 3.11 19.25
N SER A 109 9.01 2.80 19.99
CA SER A 109 8.91 2.55 21.43
C SER A 109 8.61 3.83 22.20
N PHE A 110 9.27 4.93 21.86
CA PHE A 110 9.11 6.23 22.50
C PHE A 110 7.73 6.85 22.23
N GLY A 111 7.26 6.81 20.98
CA GLY A 111 5.90 7.24 20.65
C GLY A 111 4.83 6.39 21.34
N GLY A 112 5.03 5.07 21.39
CA GLY A 112 4.14 4.16 22.13
C GLY A 112 4.16 4.37 23.64
N TRP A 113 5.33 4.65 24.22
CA TRP A 113 5.48 4.96 25.65
C TRP A 113 4.78 6.29 25.97
N LEU A 114 4.99 7.35 25.19
CA LEU A 114 4.34 8.64 25.40
C LEU A 114 2.81 8.53 25.35
N MET A 115 2.28 7.75 24.40
CA MET A 115 0.84 7.55 24.25
C MET A 115 0.24 6.78 25.45
N ARG A 116 1.00 5.88 26.09
CA ARG A 116 0.59 5.16 27.31
C ARG A 116 0.77 5.99 28.59
N SER A 117 1.83 6.79 28.66
CA SER A 117 2.17 7.64 29.81
C SER A 117 1.24 8.85 29.98
N CYS A 118 0.42 9.17 28.98
CA CYS A 118 -0.58 10.22 29.06
C CYS A 118 -2.02 9.67 28.90
N PRO A 119 -2.58 8.97 29.90
CA PRO A 119 -3.90 8.35 29.76
C PRO A 119 -5.08 9.32 29.95
N GLY A 120 -4.87 10.61 30.24
CA GLY A 120 -6.04 11.45 30.56
C GLY A 120 -5.84 12.94 30.87
N HIS A 121 -4.71 13.59 30.53
CA HIS A 121 -4.55 15.00 30.89
C HIS A 121 -3.99 15.87 29.75
N LYS A 122 -4.84 16.81 29.29
CA LYS A 122 -4.57 17.94 28.36
C LYS A 122 -4.55 17.62 26.85
N ARG A 123 -5.54 16.89 26.31
CA ARG A 123 -6.00 17.15 24.92
C ARG A 123 -6.54 18.59 24.73
N SER A 124 -6.78 19.33 25.81
CA SER A 124 -7.52 20.61 25.83
C SER A 124 -6.71 21.89 25.59
N ARG A 125 -5.38 21.87 25.46
CA ARG A 125 -4.59 23.09 25.14
C ARG A 125 -4.19 23.24 23.67
N LEU A 126 -4.12 22.14 22.90
CA LEU A 126 -3.85 22.21 21.46
C LEU A 126 -5.11 21.98 20.61
N ALA A 127 -6.15 21.31 21.12
CA ALA A 127 -7.42 21.14 20.41
C ALA A 127 -8.29 22.42 20.36
N ARG A 128 -7.86 23.53 20.97
CA ARG A 128 -8.53 24.84 20.88
C ARG A 128 -8.02 25.74 19.74
N ALA A 129 -6.97 25.34 19.05
CA ALA A 129 -6.41 26.11 17.92
C ALA A 129 -6.99 25.68 16.55
N LEU A 130 -7.67 24.52 16.48
CA LEU A 130 -8.25 23.99 15.23
C LEU A 130 -9.78 24.13 15.15
N SER A 131 -10.39 24.84 16.11
CA SER A 131 -11.82 25.22 16.06
C SER A 131 -12.01 26.72 15.77
N PHE A 132 -11.01 27.36 15.14
CA PHE A 132 -11.04 28.78 14.76
C PHE A 132 -10.65 28.98 13.28
N ILE A 133 -11.02 28.01 12.44
CA ILE A 133 -11.09 28.13 10.99
C ILE A 133 -12.33 27.33 10.57
N GLU A 134 -13.50 27.90 10.87
CA GLU A 134 -14.50 28.12 9.82
C GLU A 134 -14.08 29.39 9.06
#